data_AF-A0AAJ0AXC0-F1
#
_entry.id   AF-A0AAJ0AXC0-F1
#
_cell.length_a   1.000
_cell.length_b   1.000
_cell.length_c   1.000
_cell.angle_alpha   90.00
_cell.angle_beta   90.00
_cell.angle_gamma   90.00
#
_symmetry.space_group_name_H-M   'P 1'
#
loop_
_entity.id
_entity.type
_entity.pdbx_description
1 polymer ?
#
loop_
_entity_poly.entity_id
_entity_poly.type
_entity_poly.pdbx_seq_one_letter_code
_entity_poly.pdbx_strand_id
1 'polypeptide(L)'
;MGTCERPLPLLIFGCEAHTDEERRRILDLVSNTEKTLPDRELHSVKKLLHALWTQDDLHTDSILKPTYIEKLSTVFSASELLPHFA
;
A
#
# COMPACT_ATOMS: atom_id res chain seq x y z
N MET A 1 -1.12 14.08 12.49
CA MET A 1 -1.69 12.72 12.33
C MET A 1 -0.96 11.81 13.29
N GLY A 2 -1.63 10.81 13.87
CA GLY A 2 -0.98 9.82 14.76
C GLY A 2 -0.06 8.87 13.99
N THR A 3 0.57 7.91 14.68
CA THR A 3 1.31 6.79 14.07
C THR A 3 0.40 5.57 13.96
N CYS A 4 0.74 4.64 13.05
CA CYS A 4 0.10 3.32 12.97
C CYS A 4 1.20 2.26 12.93
N GLU A 5 1.45 1.62 14.06
CA GLU A 5 2.57 0.70 14.26
C GLU A 5 2.33 -0.71 13.69
N ARG A 6 1.36 -0.89 12.80
CA ARG A 6 1.03 -2.20 12.24
C ARG A 6 1.10 -2.13 10.71
N PRO A 7 2.02 -2.89 10.08
CA PRO A 7 2.22 -2.85 8.62
C PRO A 7 0.98 -3.24 7.81
N LEU A 8 0.22 -4.25 8.24
CA LEU A 8 -0.97 -4.71 7.53
C LEU A 8 -2.11 -3.67 7.47
N PRO A 9 -2.54 -3.03 8.59
CA PRO A 9 -3.51 -1.94 8.54
C PRO A 9 -3.09 -0.78 7.62
N LEU A 10 -1.80 -0.41 7.61
CA LEU A 10 -1.30 0.62 6.69
C LEU A 10 -1.49 0.22 5.23
N LEU A 11 -1.23 -1.05 4.89
CA LEU A 11 -1.47 -1.56 3.55
C LEU A 11 -2.96 -1.49 3.18
N ILE A 12 -3.84 -1.94 4.08
CA ILE A 12 -5.30 -1.91 3.86
C ILE A 12 -5.77 -0.46 3.64
N PHE A 13 -5.39 0.49 4.50
CA PHE A 13 -5.78 1.88 4.30
C PHE A 13 -5.25 2.47 2.99
N GLY A 14 -4.06 2.07 2.57
CA GLY A 14 -3.54 2.50 1.27
C GLY A 14 -4.25 1.87 0.08
N CYS A 15 -4.81 0.66 0.20
CA CYS A 15 -5.68 0.09 -0.83
C CYS A 15 -6.96 0.91 -1.05
N GLU A 16 -7.48 1.55 -0.01
CA GLU A 16 -8.68 2.39 -0.04
C GLU A 16 -8.38 3.85 -0.47
N ALA A 17 -7.12 4.19 -0.75
CA ALA A 17 -6.72 5.51 -1.22
C ALA A 17 -6.84 5.61 -2.75
N HIS A 18 -7.90 6.26 -3.21
CA HIS A 18 -8.26 6.32 -4.64
C HIS A 18 -7.82 7.63 -5.31
N THR A 19 -7.45 8.64 -4.53
CA THR A 19 -6.97 9.94 -5.02
C THR A 19 -5.53 10.21 -4.62
N ASP A 20 -4.84 11.09 -5.35
CA ASP A 20 -3.47 11.48 -5.01
C ASP A 20 -3.37 12.15 -3.64
N GLU A 21 -4.39 12.92 -3.22
CA GLU A 21 -4.42 13.48 -1.87
C GLU A 21 -4.52 12.39 -0.78
N GLU A 22 -5.34 11.35 -0.99
CA GLU A 22 -5.44 10.23 -0.06
C GLU A 22 -4.14 9.42 -0.02
N ARG A 23 -3.57 9.09 -1.18
CA ARG A 23 -2.29 8.38 -1.29
C ARG A 23 -1.17 9.14 -0.57
N ARG A 24 -1.14 10.47 -0.71
CA ARG A 24 -0.21 11.33 0.02
C ARG A 24 -0.39 11.24 1.54
N ARG A 25 -1.63 11.29 2.04
CA ARG A 25 -1.90 11.14 3.49
C ARG A 25 -1.43 9.78 4.03
N ILE A 26 -1.56 8.72 3.24
CA ILE A 26 -1.05 7.40 3.60
C ILE A 26 0.48 7.42 3.66
N LEU A 27 1.16 7.98 2.67
CA LEU A 27 2.63 8.09 2.69
C LEU A 27 3.14 8.95 3.86
N ASP A 28 2.43 10.02 4.22
CA ASP A 28 2.73 10.83 5.40
C ASP A 28 2.56 10.02 6.69
N LEU A 29 1.50 9.20 6.78
CA LEU A 29 1.27 8.31 7.93
C LEU A 29 2.41 7.28 8.05
N VAL A 30 2.78 6.62 6.95
CA VAL A 30 3.88 5.64 6.95
C VAL A 30 5.20 6.30 7.36
N SER A 31 5.52 7.47 6.81
CA SER A 31 6.75 8.20 7.11
C SER A 31 6.81 8.71 8.56
N ASN A 32 5.65 8.98 9.17
CA ASN A 32 5.59 9.30 10.59
C ASN A 32 5.78 8.06 11.48
N THR A 33 5.29 6.89 11.07
CA THR A 33 5.50 5.61 11.77
C THR A 33 6.96 5.13 11.68
N GLU A 34 7.69 5.44 10.61
CA GLU A 34 9.14 5.10 10.50
C GLU A 34 9.99 5.69 11.64
N LYS A 35 9.50 6.73 12.32
CA LYS A 35 10.17 7.31 13.50
C LYS A 35 10.06 6.41 14.73
N THR A 36 9.16 5.43 14.74
CA THR A 36 8.85 4.59 15.90
C THR A 36 9.04 3.09 15.68
N LEU A 37 9.14 2.62 14.43
CA LEU A 37 9.24 1.20 14.07
C LEU A 37 10.52 0.83 13.28
N PRO A 38 10.87 -0.47 13.20
CA PRO A 38 11.94 -0.94 12.33
C PRO A 38 11.68 -0.61 10.85
N ASP A 39 12.65 0.05 10.22
CA ASP A 39 12.61 0.55 8.83
C ASP A 39 12.23 -0.53 7.79
N ARG A 40 12.68 -1.78 8.00
CA ARG A 40 12.51 -2.88 7.04
C ARG A 40 11.05 -3.27 6.79
N GLU A 41 10.19 -3.21 7.81
CA GLU A 41 8.79 -3.64 7.68
C GLU A 41 7.96 -2.58 6.95
N LEU A 42 8.18 -1.30 7.27
CA LEU A 42 7.51 -0.18 6.61
C LEU A 42 7.99 0.03 5.18
N HIS A 43 9.27 -0.25 4.90
CA HIS A 43 9.79 -0.27 3.54
C HIS A 43 9.05 -1.26 2.63
N SER A 44 8.72 -2.44 3.16
CA SER A 44 7.96 -3.46 2.44
C SER A 44 6.54 -2.97 2.14
N VAL A 45 5.89 -2.31 3.10
CA VAL A 45 4.56 -1.69 2.90
C VAL A 45 4.61 -0.61 1.83
N LYS A 46 5.57 0.32 1.89
CA LYS A 46 5.71 1.39 0.87
C LYS A 46 5.80 0.80 -0.53
N LYS A 47 6.66 -0.21 -0.72
CA LYS A 47 6.81 -0.87 -2.02
C LYS A 47 5.53 -1.53 -2.51
N LEU A 48 4.83 -2.24 -1.62
CA LEU A 48 3.55 -2.87 -1.96
C LEU A 48 2.47 -1.83 -2.31
N LEU A 49 2.38 -0.72 -1.56
CA LEU A 49 1.46 0.37 -1.86
C LEU A 49 1.71 0.96 -3.25
N HIS A 50 2.97 1.26 -3.57
CA HIS A 50 3.32 1.76 -4.90
C HIS A 50 2.95 0.77 -6.01
N ALA A 51 3.20 -0.53 -5.81
CA ALA A 51 2.81 -1.55 -6.79
C ALA A 51 1.29 -1.63 -6.98
N LEU A 52 0.52 -1.57 -5.91
CA LEU A 52 -0.95 -1.57 -5.94
C LEU A 52 -1.50 -0.32 -6.64
N TRP A 53 -1.00 0.87 -6.30
CA TRP A 53 -1.40 2.11 -6.95
C TRP A 53 -1.01 2.15 -8.43
N THR A 54 0.14 1.58 -8.78
CA THR A 54 0.53 1.41 -10.19
C THR A 54 -0.47 0.54 -10.96
N GLN A 55 -1.01 -0.52 -10.33
CA GLN A 55 -2.07 -1.31 -10.94
C GLN A 55 -3.35 -0.50 -11.13
N ASP A 56 -3.73 0.33 -10.16
CA ASP A 56 -4.90 1.22 -10.32
C ASP A 56 -4.68 2.21 -11.47
N ASP A 57 -3.50 2.83 -11.54
CA ASP A 57 -3.16 3.84 -12.53
C ASP A 57 -3.14 3.25 -13.95
N LEU A 58 -2.58 2.04 -14.12
CA LEU A 58 -2.57 1.30 -15.39
C LEU A 58 -3.98 0.98 -15.91
N HIS A 59 -4.95 0.79 -15.01
CA HIS A 59 -6.33 0.45 -15.36
C HIS A 59 -7.28 1.64 -15.30
N THR A 60 -6.78 2.87 -15.12
CA THR A 60 -7.61 4.09 -15.01
C THR A 60 -8.59 4.21 -16.18
N ASP A 61 -8.09 4.00 -17.40
CA ASP A 61 -8.86 4.11 -18.66
C ASP A 61 -9.31 2.75 -19.22
N SER A 62 -9.09 1.65 -18.47
CA SER A 62 -9.46 0.31 -18.92
C SER A 62 -10.97 0.07 -18.77
N ILE A 63 -11.57 -0.54 -19.79
CA ILE A 63 -12.96 -1.04 -19.75
C ILE A 63 -13.10 -2.16 -18.73
N LEU A 64 -12.05 -2.96 -18.55
CA LEU A 64 -11.98 -4.05 -17.58
C LEU A 64 -11.03 -3.64 -16.46
N LYS A 65 -11.60 -3.34 -15.29
CA LYS A 65 -10.82 -3.07 -14.09
C LYS A 65 -10.64 -4.36 -13.29
N PRO A 66 -9.43 -4.69 -12.85
CA PRO A 66 -9.22 -5.84 -11.98
C PRO A 66 -10.01 -5.63 -10.69
N THR A 67 -10.63 -6.71 -10.21
CA THR A 67 -11.25 -6.71 -8.89
C THR A 67 -10.20 -6.48 -7.81
N TYR A 68 -10.65 -6.09 -6.62
CA TYR A 68 -9.78 -5.87 -5.46
C TYR A 68 -8.87 -7.08 -5.17
N ILE A 69 -9.45 -8.29 -5.22
CA ILE A 69 -8.72 -9.54 -4.95
C ILE A 69 -7.75 -9.87 -6.09
N GLU A 70 -8.10 -9.62 -7.34
CA GLU A 70 -7.18 -9.83 -8.48
C GLU A 70 -5.99 -8.89 -8.41
N LYS A 71 -6.21 -7.62 -8.04
CA LYS A 71 -5.13 -6.64 -7.84
C LYS A 71 -4.16 -7.08 -6.74
N LEU A 72 -4.69 -7.45 -5.57
CA LEU A 72 -3.87 -7.96 -4.47
C LEU A 72 -3.13 -9.23 -4.86
N SER A 73 -3.81 -10.18 -5.50
CA SER A 73 -3.22 -11.45 -5.93
C SER A 73 -2.09 -11.23 -6.93
N THR A 74 -2.26 -10.30 -7.87
CA THR A 74 -1.25 -9.95 -8.86
C THR A 74 -0.01 -9.37 -8.20
N VAL A 75 -0.18 -8.38 -7.32
CA VAL A 75 0.95 -7.74 -6.64
C VAL A 75 1.66 -8.70 -5.69
N PHE A 76 0.92 -9.48 -4.89
CA PHE A 76 1.53 -10.41 -3.93
C PHE A 76 2.19 -11.61 -4.60
N SER A 77 1.68 -12.09 -5.73
CA SER A 77 2.30 -13.20 -6.46
C SER A 77 3.55 -12.75 -7.22
N ALA A 78 3.66 -11.47 -7.58
CA ALA A 78 4.82 -10.91 -8.29
C ALA A 78 5.89 -10.31 -7.36
N SER A 79 5.63 -10.23 -6.06
CA SER A 79 6.50 -9.58 -5.07
C SER A 79 7.18 -10.61 -4.16
N GLU A 80 8.49 -10.44 -3.90
CA GLU A 80 9.20 -11.17 -2.84
C GLU A 80 8.90 -10.60 -1.44
N LEU A 81 8.17 -9.49 -1.38
CA LEU A 81 7.80 -8.78 -0.15
C LEU A 81 6.35 -9.10 0.21
N LEU A 82 6.13 -9.49 1.46
CA LEU A 82 4.82 -9.67 2.06
C LEU A 82 4.64 -8.65 3.19
N PRO A 83 3.41 -8.12 3.40
CA PRO A 83 3.15 -7.28 4.55
C PRO A 83 3.34 -8.09 5.83
N HIS A 84 4.07 -7.54 6.79
CA HIS A 84 4.21 -8.18 8.09
C HIS A 84 2.88 -8.09 8.87
N PHE A 85 2.49 -9.18 9.51
CA PHE A 85 1.23 -9.26 10.27
C PHE A 85 1.40 -8.88 11.75
N ALA A 86 2.63 -8.90 12.27
CA ALA A 86 2.96 -8.64 13.67
C ALA A 86 3.41 -7.20 13.90
#